data_AF-A0A926YPW4-F1
#
_entry.id   AF-A0A926YPW4-F1
#
_cell.length_a   1.000
_cell.length_b   1.000
_cell.length_c   1.000
_cell.angle_alpha   90.00
_cell.angle_beta   90.00
_cell.angle_gamma   90.00
#
_symmetry.space_group_name_H-M   'P 1'
#
loop_
_entity.id
_entity.type
_entity.pdbx_description
1 polymer ?
#
loop_
_entity_poly.entity_id
_entity_poly.type
_entity_poly.pdbx_seq_one_letter_code
_entity_poly.pdbx_strand_id
1 'polypeptide(L)' 'MFGLGWPEVVIILIAAVLVFGPKKIPELGSALGKTLRGFKEGVSEAKAEAEEADEDYRA' A
#
# COMPACT_ATOMS: atom_id res chain seq x y z
N MET A 1 1.69 31.93 10.66
CA MET A 1 0.40 32.09 9.93
C MET A 1 0.34 30.97 8.91
N PHE A 2 -0.74 30.18 8.91
CA PHE A 2 -0.99 29.00 8.05
C PHE A 2 -0.03 27.82 8.23
N GLY A 3 -0.17 27.12 9.35
CA GLY A 3 0.14 25.69 9.36
C GLY A 3 -1.07 24.98 8.77
N LEU A 4 -0.85 24.03 7.85
CA LEU A 4 -1.90 23.10 7.41
C LEU A 4 -2.38 22.33 8.64
N GLY A 5 -3.48 22.76 9.22
CA GLY A 5 -4.09 22.09 10.35
C GLY A 5 -4.88 20.87 9.89
N TRP A 6 -5.26 20.06 10.86
CA TRP A 6 -6.26 19.01 10.66
C TRP A 6 -7.54 19.51 9.95
N PRO A 7 -8.07 20.72 10.23
CA PRO A 7 -9.27 21.22 9.55
C PRO A 7 -9.09 21.39 8.03
N GLU A 8 -7.97 21.95 7.59
CA GLU A 8 -7.68 22.19 6.17
C GLU A 8 -7.54 20.88 5.40
N VAL A 9 -6.88 19.88 5.99
CA VAL A 9 -6.75 18.54 5.39
C VAL A 9 -8.12 17.88 5.21
N VAL A 10 -9.02 18.02 6.19
CA VAL A 10 -10.38 17.47 6.09
C VAL A 10 -11.17 18.13 4.97
N ILE A 11 -11.08 19.45 4.80
CA ILE A 11 -11.76 20.17 3.71
C ILE A 11 -11.26 19.67 2.35
N ILE A 12 -9.96 19.48 2.19
CA ILE A 12 -9.36 18.96 0.96
C ILE A 12 -9.84 17.52 0.70
N LEU A 13 -9.90 16.67 1.73
CA LEU A 13 -10.41 15.31 1.61
C LEU A 13 -11.88 15.28 1.18
N ILE A 14 -12.72 16.15 1.74
CA ILE A 14 -14.13 16.25 1.33
C ILE A 14 -14.22 16.67 -0.14
N ALA A 15 -13.46 17.68 -0.57
CA ALA A 15 -13.42 18.10 -1.97
C ALA A 15 -12.97 16.96 -2.90
N ALA A 16 -11.92 16.23 -2.53
CA ALA A 16 -11.46 15.06 -3.29
C ALA A 16 -12.53 13.96 -3.36
N VAL A 17 -13.24 13.70 -2.26
CA VAL A 17 -14.36 12.73 -2.22
C VAL A 17 -15.54 13.19 -3.08
N LEU A 18 -15.80 14.48 -3.21
CA LEU A 18 -16.85 14.98 -4.12
C LEU A 18 -16.45 14.79 -5.60
N VAL A 19 -15.18 14.98 -5.94
CA VAL A 19 -14.68 14.80 -7.31
C VAL A 19 -14.60 13.33 -7.70
N PHE A 20 -14.01 12.49 -6.85
CA PHE A 20 -13.78 11.07 -7.13
C PHE A 20 -14.94 10.17 -6.68
N GLY A 21 -15.76 10.62 -5.75
CA GLY A 21 -16.82 9.84 -5.12
C GLY A 21 -16.33 9.00 -3.93
N PRO A 22 -17.15 8.84 -2.87
CA PRO A 22 -16.75 8.13 -1.65
C PRO A 22 -16.50 6.64 -1.88
N LYS A 23 -17.06 6.06 -2.96
CA LYS A 23 -16.86 4.66 -3.33
C LYS A 23 -15.52 4.40 -4.01
N LYS A 24 -14.90 5.40 -4.65
CA LYS A 24 -13.63 5.22 -5.37
C LYS A 24 -12.41 5.13 -4.46
N ILE A 25 -12.43 5.80 -3.31
CA ILE A 25 -11.38 5.71 -2.29
C ILE A 25 -11.17 4.26 -1.80
N PRO A 26 -12.19 3.51 -1.32
CA PRO A 26 -12.02 2.14 -0.87
C PRO A 26 -11.79 1.15 -2.03
N GLU A 27 -12.31 1.43 -3.23
CA GLU A 27 -12.07 0.63 -4.44
C GLU A 27 -10.59 0.68 -4.83
N LEU A 28 -10.00 1.89 -4.88
CA LEU A 28 -8.57 2.11 -5.11
C LEU A 28 -7.72 1.50 -4.00
N GLY A 29 -8.09 1.70 -2.73
CA GLY A 29 -7.38 1.11 -1.60
C GLY A 29 -7.38 -0.42 -1.62
N SER A 30 -8.52 -1.03 -2.01
CA SER A 30 -8.63 -2.49 -2.14
C SER A 30 -7.79 -3.02 -3.29
N ALA A 31 -7.74 -2.31 -4.43
CA ALA A 31 -6.92 -2.69 -5.57
C ALA A 31 -5.43 -2.61 -5.22
N LEU A 32 -4.99 -1.47 -4.67
CA LEU A 32 -3.61 -1.26 -4.22
C LEU A 32 -3.22 -2.28 -3.14
N GLY A 33 -4.10 -2.54 -2.18
CA GLY A 33 -3.86 -3.50 -1.11
C GLY A 33 -3.64 -4.93 -1.61
N LYS A 34 -4.39 -5.36 -2.64
CA LYS A 34 -4.16 -6.65 -3.30
C LYS A 34 -2.81 -6.70 -4.01
N THR A 35 -2.43 -5.63 -4.72
CA THR A 35 -1.11 -5.52 -5.37
C THR A 35 0.03 -5.54 -4.36
N LEU A 36 -0.07 -4.76 -3.29
CA LEU A 36 0.91 -4.71 -2.20
C LEU A 36 1.05 -6.07 -1.50
N ARG A 37 -0.06 -6.79 -1.31
CA ARG A 37 -0.05 -8.13 -0.73
C ARG A 37 0.68 -9.14 -1.62
N GLY A 38 0.35 -9.19 -2.91
CA GLY A 38 1.04 -10.07 -3.85
C GLY A 38 2.52 -9.74 -4.01
N PHE A 39 2.88 -8.44 -3.98
CA PHE A 39 4.27 -8.01 -3.97
C PHE A 39 5.01 -8.49 -2.72
N LYS A 40 4.41 -8.36 -1.54
CA LYS A 40 4.99 -8.85 -0.28
C LYS A 40 5.16 -10.36 -0.26
N GLU A 41 4.18 -11.10 -0.77
CA GLU A 41 4.22 -12.56 -0.86
C GLU A 41 5.37 -13.01 -1.77
N GLY A 42 5.47 -12.45 -2.99
CA GLY A 42 6.56 -12.79 -3.92
C GLY A 42 7.96 -12.42 -3.42
N VAL A 43 8.11 -11.28 -2.71
CA VAL A 43 9.39 -10.93 -2.08
C VAL A 43 9.75 -11.90 -0.95
N SER A 44 8.76 -12.37 -0.19
CA SER A 44 8.98 -13.32 0.90
C SER A 44 9.38 -14.71 0.38
N GLU A 45 8.77 -15.15 -0.72
CA GLU A 45 9.07 -16.41 -1.39
C GLU A 45 10.49 -16.38 -1.99
N ALA A 46 10.83 -15.31 -2.73
CA ALA A 46 12.19 -15.13 -3.26
C ALA A 46 13.27 -15.08 -2.17
N LYS A 47 12.95 -14.54 -0.98
CA LYS A 47 13.86 -14.55 0.17
C LYS A 47 14.05 -15.97 0.72
N ALA A 48 12.97 -16.73 0.85
CA ALA A 48 13.02 -18.11 1.33
C ALA A 48 13.83 -19.00 0.36
N GLU A 49 13.58 -18.89 -0.95
CA GLU A 49 14.34 -19.63 -1.97
C GLU A 49 15.84 -19.29 -1.93
N ALA A 50 16.19 -18.02 -1.71
CA ALA A 50 17.58 -17.59 -1.58
C ALA A 50 18.26 -18.13 -0.30
N GLU A 51 17.51 -18.28 0.80
CA GLU A 51 17.99 -18.85 2.06
C GLU A 51 18.17 -20.38 1.93
N GLU A 52 17.23 -21.09 1.29
CA GLU A 52 17.32 -22.53 1.03
C GLU A 52 18.48 -22.90 0.09
N ALA A 53 18.74 -22.08 -0.95
CA ALA A 53 19.84 -22.29 -1.88
C ALA A 53 21.24 -22.07 -1.26
N ASP A 54 21.37 -21.19 -0.26
CA ASP A 54 22.63 -20.97 0.47
C ASP A 54 22.90 -22.11 1.48
N GLU A 55 21.84 -22.70 2.05
CA GLU A 55 21.95 -23.81 3.01
C GLU A 55 22.36 -25.12 2.32
N ASP A 56 21.85 -25.41 1.11
CA ASP A 56 22.21 -26.60 0.31
C ASP A 56 23.66 -26.56 -0.22
N TYR A 57 24.24 -25.37 -0.42
CA TYR A 57 25.65 -25.22 -0.79
C TYR A 57 26.62 -25.32 0.40
N ARG A 58 26.10 -25.17 1.63
CA ARG A 58 26.88 -25.24 2.87
C ARG A 58 26.91 -26.63 3.52
N ALA A 59 25.99 -27.52 3.13
CA ALA A 59 25.91 -28.91 3.59
C ALA A 59 26.86 -29.84 2.80
#